data_AF-A0A3B8WRT3-F1
#
_entry.id   AF-A0A3B8WRT3-F1
#
_cell.length_a   1.000
_cell.length_b   1.000
_cell.length_c   1.000
_cell.angle_alpha   90.00
_cell.angle_beta   90.00
_cell.angle_gamma   90.00
#
_symmetry.space_group_name_H-M   'P 1'
#
loop_
_entity.id
_entity.type
_entity.pdbx_description
1 polymer ?
#
loop_
_entity_poly.entity_id
_entity_poly.type
_entity_poly.pdbx_seq_one_letter_code
_entity_poly.pdbx_strand_id
1 'polypeptide(L)'
;MFMAASINRILSSIIAANILKSVVYLLTVALFAQLFTPVQANEDFPIKQTPDQASMLKQLKVESEPLYMQVLHTLRQQEYPITDPLLGVHPLHAVYNAEAIIPPQCYTRTEGEFNPCYVCHQNRIPKRENKMDDGALQLEYSFSDVGMRNHWQNLFEDRSASVAAISDEEIAQWVDQDNYSALASQLQRANFKGWIPDLKNLQLGAGAFDQEGFAKDGSHWVAFSYKPFPSTFWPTNGSTDDVMIRLPEPFRTDSEGQYSRVIYQANLAILEAKIKGMNAITTVPIDEKVIAEDLNGDGNLSTIQEITRLDSYVGAARGRYINTHLYPKGTEFLHTVRYIEVSDRGEIRPSTRMKEVRYMRKWKDFNKVSYERGYQLEDFAKEAGRLPSYQLIGDRGLDNGFGWSIQGFIEAKNGELRTLTYEENLFCMGCHTSIGSTIDKTFSFPRKVDGAQGWGYINLRGMPDAPTLGEHAGEIATYLTRVGGGGEFRSNPEMFERWFNADGSANTQAIARAKDVYELITPSPARATELNKAYKAIVEEQDFVFGRDATVLPPKNVYQEIDNATAPTLPGKYYYGWDIRLDWGR
;
A
#
# COMPACT_ATOMS: atom_id res chain seq x y z
N MET A 1 -4.77 -27.11 -81.07
CA MET A 1 -3.42 -27.06 -80.47
C MET A 1 -3.00 -25.65 -79.97
N PHE A 2 -3.95 -24.74 -79.69
CA PHE A 2 -3.67 -23.37 -79.19
C PHE A 2 -4.16 -23.10 -77.75
N MET A 3 -4.81 -24.06 -77.08
CA MET A 3 -5.34 -23.89 -75.71
C MET A 3 -4.40 -24.41 -74.60
N ALA A 4 -3.52 -25.38 -74.91
CA ALA A 4 -2.55 -25.91 -73.94
C ALA A 4 -1.33 -24.98 -73.70
N ALA A 5 -1.00 -24.12 -74.67
CA ALA A 5 0.12 -23.17 -74.55
C ALA A 5 -0.20 -21.95 -73.65
N SER A 6 -1.49 -21.63 -73.44
CA SER A 6 -1.90 -20.46 -72.65
C SER A 6 -1.93 -20.75 -71.13
N ILE A 7 -2.28 -21.98 -70.74
CA ILE A 7 -2.35 -22.39 -69.32
C ILE A 7 -0.93 -22.53 -68.72
N ASN A 8 0.03 -23.06 -69.49
CA ASN A 8 1.41 -23.17 -69.01
C ASN A 8 2.08 -21.80 -68.81
N ARG A 9 1.74 -20.77 -69.60
CA ARG A 9 2.27 -19.41 -69.42
C ARG A 9 1.79 -18.73 -68.13
N ILE A 10 0.54 -18.99 -67.72
CA ILE A 10 -0.06 -18.41 -66.51
C ILE A 10 0.47 -19.10 -65.24
N LEU A 11 0.69 -20.42 -65.26
CA LEU A 11 1.29 -21.13 -64.12
C LEU A 11 2.78 -20.76 -63.91
N SER A 12 3.55 -20.56 -64.98
CA SER A 12 4.95 -20.13 -64.86
C SER A 12 5.12 -18.70 -64.32
N SER A 13 4.18 -17.78 -64.56
CA SER A 13 4.26 -16.41 -64.04
C SER A 13 3.90 -16.32 -62.54
N ILE A 14 2.99 -17.17 -62.06
CA ILE A 14 2.61 -17.23 -60.64
C ILE A 14 3.72 -17.87 -59.79
N ILE A 15 4.41 -18.90 -60.31
CA ILE A 15 5.54 -19.54 -59.62
C ILE A 15 6.75 -18.59 -59.57
N ALA A 16 7.04 -17.86 -60.65
CA ALA A 16 8.12 -16.85 -60.67
C ALA A 16 7.88 -15.70 -59.68
N ALA A 17 6.63 -15.25 -59.51
CA ALA A 17 6.29 -14.17 -58.58
C ALA A 17 6.43 -14.57 -57.10
N ASN A 18 6.17 -15.84 -56.75
CA ASN A 18 6.30 -16.33 -55.38
C ASN A 18 7.76 -16.65 -54.99
N ILE A 19 8.59 -17.09 -55.95
CA ILE A 19 10.03 -17.27 -55.74
C ILE A 19 10.72 -15.91 -55.56
N LEU A 20 10.35 -14.89 -56.33
CA LEU A 20 10.92 -13.54 -56.20
C LEU A 20 10.60 -12.89 -54.85
N LYS A 21 9.38 -13.09 -54.30
CA LYS A 21 9.01 -12.61 -52.96
C LYS A 21 9.80 -13.30 -51.84
N SER A 22 10.06 -14.60 -51.99
CA SER A 22 10.80 -15.39 -50.98
C SER A 22 12.30 -15.03 -50.97
N VAL A 23 12.88 -14.73 -52.14
CA VAL A 23 14.28 -14.29 -52.28
C VAL A 23 14.48 -12.87 -51.75
N VAL A 24 13.53 -11.95 -51.95
CA VAL A 24 13.58 -10.59 -51.39
C VAL A 24 13.49 -10.61 -49.85
N TYR A 25 12.69 -11.51 -49.27
CA TYR A 25 12.58 -11.68 -47.82
C TYR A 25 13.85 -12.27 -47.19
N LEU A 26 14.48 -13.26 -47.85
CA LEU A 26 15.76 -13.83 -47.39
C LEU A 26 16.93 -12.85 -47.51
N LEU A 27 16.95 -11.99 -48.55
CA LEU A 27 17.97 -10.95 -48.71
C LEU A 27 17.81 -9.80 -47.69
N THR A 28 16.58 -9.46 -47.27
CA THR A 28 16.37 -8.44 -46.23
C THR A 28 16.75 -8.93 -44.83
N VAL A 29 16.54 -10.22 -44.55
CA VAL A 29 16.99 -10.84 -43.29
C VAL A 29 18.52 -10.99 -43.23
N ALA A 30 19.17 -11.32 -44.35
CA ALA A 30 20.63 -11.42 -44.43
C ALA A 30 21.34 -10.06 -44.31
N LEU A 31 20.72 -8.96 -44.80
CA LEU A 31 21.29 -7.62 -44.70
C LEU A 31 21.18 -7.03 -43.28
N PHE A 32 20.15 -7.42 -42.51
CA PHE A 32 20.02 -7.02 -41.10
C PHE A 32 20.98 -7.76 -40.16
N ALA A 33 21.45 -8.95 -40.53
CA ALA A 33 22.39 -9.74 -39.74
C ALA A 33 23.86 -9.26 -39.83
N GLN A 34 24.20 -8.37 -40.77
CA GLN A 34 25.58 -7.89 -40.97
C GLN A 34 25.87 -6.50 -40.35
N LEU A 35 24.90 -5.85 -39.68
CA LEU A 35 25.06 -4.51 -39.09
C LEU A 35 25.26 -4.48 -37.57
N PHE A 36 25.40 -5.64 -36.91
CA PHE A 36 25.75 -5.71 -35.50
C PHE A 36 27.05 -6.51 -35.30
N THR A 37 28.18 -5.84 -35.48
CA THR A 37 29.44 -6.30 -34.90
C THR A 37 29.51 -5.73 -33.48
N PRO A 38 29.62 -6.55 -32.42
CA PRO A 38 29.86 -6.04 -31.08
C PRO A 38 31.30 -5.53 -31.01
N VAL A 39 31.45 -4.25 -30.63
CA VAL A 39 32.72 -3.69 -30.19
C VAL A 39 33.16 -4.45 -28.94
N GLN A 40 34.32 -5.11 -28.99
CA GLN A 40 34.95 -5.69 -27.81
C GLN A 40 35.35 -4.57 -26.84
N ALA A 41 34.72 -4.55 -25.68
CA ALA A 41 35.27 -3.92 -24.48
C ALA A 41 35.81 -5.03 -23.59
N ASN A 42 37.14 -5.18 -23.57
CA ASN A 42 37.84 -5.87 -22.50
C ASN A 42 37.96 -4.88 -21.35
N GLU A 43 37.33 -5.16 -20.21
CA GLU A 43 37.96 -5.04 -18.88
C GLU A 43 37.30 -6.06 -17.94
N ASP A 44 38.15 -6.92 -17.38
CA ASP A 44 37.82 -8.06 -16.52
C ASP A 44 37.30 -7.61 -15.15
N PHE A 45 36.04 -7.94 -14.86
CA PHE A 45 35.55 -8.14 -13.48
C PHE A 45 34.87 -9.51 -13.44
N PRO A 46 35.04 -10.32 -12.38
CA PRO A 46 34.49 -11.66 -12.33
C PRO A 46 32.95 -11.59 -12.28
N ILE A 47 32.32 -11.76 -13.44
CA ILE A 47 30.88 -11.99 -13.58
C ILE A 47 30.61 -13.37 -12.98
N LYS A 48 30.05 -13.42 -11.76
CA LYS A 48 29.28 -14.60 -11.35
C LYS A 48 28.11 -14.70 -12.32
N GLN A 49 28.14 -15.68 -13.21
CA GLN A 49 27.02 -16.00 -14.08
C GLN A 49 25.78 -16.19 -13.21
N THR A 50 24.78 -15.34 -13.41
CA THR A 50 23.42 -15.56 -12.92
C THR A 50 22.95 -16.92 -13.44
N PRO A 51 22.46 -17.84 -12.60
CA PRO A 51 21.87 -19.08 -13.09
C PRO A 51 20.74 -18.75 -14.06
N ASP A 52 20.74 -19.41 -15.21
CA ASP A 52 19.64 -19.35 -16.18
C ASP A 52 18.33 -19.68 -15.46
N GLN A 53 17.33 -18.79 -15.50
CA GLN A 53 15.99 -19.01 -14.93
C GLN A 53 15.38 -20.36 -15.39
N ALA A 54 15.69 -20.80 -16.62
CA ALA A 54 15.24 -22.10 -17.13
C ALA A 54 15.97 -23.30 -16.49
N SER A 55 17.20 -23.11 -16.00
CA SER A 55 17.93 -24.11 -15.22
C SER A 55 17.42 -24.20 -13.77
N MET A 56 16.99 -23.08 -13.17
CA MET A 56 16.31 -23.07 -11.86
C MET A 56 14.95 -23.77 -11.91
N LEU A 57 14.17 -23.54 -12.97
CA LEU A 57 12.91 -24.26 -13.24
C LEU A 57 13.11 -25.78 -13.42
N LYS A 58 14.32 -26.21 -13.82
CA LYS A 58 14.68 -27.63 -13.88
C LYS A 58 15.07 -28.21 -12.52
N GLN A 59 15.57 -27.39 -11.59
CA GLN A 59 15.84 -27.77 -10.20
C GLN A 59 14.57 -27.76 -9.34
N LEU A 60 13.59 -26.90 -9.64
CA LEU A 60 12.24 -26.90 -9.05
C LEU A 60 11.40 -28.16 -9.40
N LYS A 61 11.91 -29.05 -10.25
CA LYS A 61 11.31 -30.36 -10.54
C LYS A 61 11.81 -31.49 -9.65
N VAL A 62 12.50 -31.16 -8.56
CA VAL A 62 12.83 -32.11 -7.51
C VAL A 62 11.88 -31.85 -6.32
N GLU A 63 11.08 -32.88 -6.01
CA GLU A 63 10.31 -33.13 -4.76
C GLU A 63 8.82 -32.77 -4.65
N SER A 64 8.12 -33.67 -3.93
CA SER A 64 6.68 -33.76 -3.63
C SER A 64 6.13 -32.66 -2.70
N GLU A 65 6.79 -31.51 -2.64
CA GLU A 65 6.50 -30.45 -1.68
C GLU A 65 5.54 -29.39 -2.29
N PRO A 66 4.60 -28.82 -1.50
CA PRO A 66 3.73 -27.73 -1.96
C PRO A 66 4.50 -26.55 -2.57
N LEU A 67 3.93 -25.93 -3.62
CA LEU A 67 4.58 -24.84 -4.37
C LEU A 67 4.98 -23.64 -3.49
N TYR A 68 4.16 -23.28 -2.50
CA TYR A 68 4.49 -22.16 -1.61
C TYR A 68 5.76 -22.43 -0.79
N MET A 69 6.04 -23.69 -0.43
CA MET A 69 7.29 -24.04 0.27
C MET A 69 8.49 -23.90 -0.65
N GLN A 70 8.35 -24.23 -1.93
CA GLN A 70 9.42 -24.01 -2.92
C GLN A 70 9.72 -22.51 -3.08
N VAL A 71 8.69 -21.66 -3.04
CA VAL A 71 8.85 -20.20 -2.98
C VAL A 71 9.62 -19.79 -1.72
N LEU A 72 9.25 -20.29 -0.54
CA LEU A 72 9.95 -19.99 0.71
C LEU A 72 11.43 -20.44 0.69
N HIS A 73 11.73 -21.64 0.21
CA HIS A 73 13.09 -22.12 0.03
C HIS A 73 13.90 -21.18 -0.88
N THR A 74 13.28 -20.72 -1.96
CA THR A 74 13.89 -19.77 -2.90
C THR A 74 14.18 -18.44 -2.20
N LEU A 75 13.21 -17.88 -1.46
CA LEU A 75 13.37 -16.61 -0.74
C LEU A 75 14.48 -16.67 0.33
N ARG A 76 14.66 -17.82 0.98
CA ARG A 76 15.68 -18.02 2.01
C ARG A 76 17.11 -18.14 1.46
N GLN A 77 17.25 -18.44 0.16
CA GLN A 77 18.54 -18.70 -0.49
C GLN A 77 18.98 -17.59 -1.44
N GLN A 78 18.06 -16.76 -1.95
CA GLN A 78 18.39 -15.79 -3.00
C GLN A 78 18.90 -14.44 -2.47
N GLU A 79 19.87 -13.89 -3.20
CA GLU A 79 20.55 -12.60 -2.92
C GLU A 79 20.12 -11.47 -3.88
N TYR A 80 19.15 -11.69 -4.78
CA TYR A 80 18.74 -10.72 -5.82
C TYR A 80 17.22 -10.43 -5.77
N PRO A 81 16.76 -9.25 -6.26
CA PRO A 81 15.32 -8.92 -6.27
C PRO A 81 14.55 -9.83 -7.23
N ILE A 82 13.59 -10.60 -6.71
CA ILE A 82 12.93 -11.67 -7.46
C ILE A 82 11.70 -11.20 -8.23
N THR A 83 11.81 -11.03 -9.54
CA THR A 83 10.65 -11.13 -10.43
C THR A 83 10.14 -12.58 -10.47
N ASP A 84 8.94 -12.80 -9.94
CA ASP A 84 8.12 -14.01 -9.89
C ASP A 84 8.86 -15.37 -9.88
N PRO A 85 9.01 -16.03 -8.72
CA PRO A 85 9.69 -17.31 -8.62
C PRO A 85 8.98 -18.45 -9.35
N LEU A 86 7.72 -18.29 -9.80
CA LEU A 86 6.91 -19.37 -10.41
C LEU A 86 6.31 -18.97 -11.77
N LEU A 87 7.17 -18.67 -12.72
CA LEU A 87 6.78 -18.46 -14.13
C LEU A 87 5.97 -19.65 -14.67
N GLY A 88 4.71 -19.38 -15.07
CA GLY A 88 3.84 -20.33 -15.77
C GLY A 88 2.89 -21.16 -14.90
N VAL A 89 2.88 -20.95 -13.58
CA VAL A 89 1.82 -21.49 -12.69
C VAL A 89 0.78 -20.41 -12.44
N HIS A 90 -0.51 -20.78 -12.45
CA HIS A 90 -1.54 -19.83 -12.03
C HIS A 90 -1.33 -19.49 -10.54
N PRO A 91 -1.14 -18.21 -10.16
CA PRO A 91 -0.66 -17.86 -8.82
C PRO A 91 -1.50 -18.42 -7.66
N LEU A 92 -2.82 -18.51 -7.81
CA LEU A 92 -3.72 -19.11 -6.78
C LEU A 92 -3.43 -20.59 -6.46
N HIS A 93 -2.76 -21.33 -7.33
CA HIS A 93 -2.37 -22.72 -7.05
C HIS A 93 -1.01 -22.82 -6.34
N ALA A 94 -0.34 -21.69 -6.16
CA ALA A 94 1.00 -21.60 -5.62
C ALA A 94 1.07 -20.92 -4.24
N VAL A 95 -0.07 -20.52 -3.67
CA VAL A 95 -0.15 -19.83 -2.38
C VAL A 95 -0.41 -20.78 -1.22
N TYR A 96 0.05 -20.40 -0.04
CA TYR A 96 -0.27 -21.05 1.23
C TYR A 96 -1.67 -20.64 1.70
N ASN A 97 -1.95 -19.33 1.73
CA ASN A 97 -3.23 -18.76 2.12
C ASN A 97 -3.98 -18.20 0.90
N ALA A 98 -4.92 -18.98 0.38
CA ALA A 98 -5.76 -18.57 -0.74
C ALA A 98 -6.71 -17.40 -0.43
N GLU A 99 -6.93 -17.10 0.86
CA GLU A 99 -7.69 -15.95 1.35
C GLU A 99 -6.82 -14.99 2.17
N ALA A 100 -5.57 -14.76 1.74
CA ALA A 100 -4.67 -13.78 2.37
C ALA A 100 -5.25 -12.35 2.42
N ILE A 101 -6.37 -12.09 1.73
CA ILE A 101 -7.11 -10.83 1.87
C ILE A 101 -7.84 -10.67 3.20
N ILE A 102 -8.01 -11.74 3.99
CA ILE A 102 -8.59 -11.69 5.33
C ILE A 102 -7.43 -11.40 6.30
N PRO A 103 -7.25 -10.15 6.75
CA PRO A 103 -6.09 -9.78 7.53
C PRO A 103 -6.17 -10.41 8.94
N PRO A 104 -5.03 -10.54 9.65
CA PRO A 104 -4.96 -11.21 10.96
C PRO A 104 -5.92 -10.63 12.00
N GLN A 105 -6.21 -9.34 11.90
CA GLN A 105 -7.14 -8.60 12.76
C GLN A 105 -8.56 -9.17 12.74
N CYS A 106 -9.00 -9.79 11.64
CA CYS A 106 -10.33 -10.41 11.53
C CYS A 106 -10.51 -11.62 12.46
N TYR A 107 -9.42 -12.23 12.93
CA TYR A 107 -9.44 -13.36 13.86
C TYR A 107 -9.41 -12.92 15.33
N THR A 108 -9.54 -11.63 15.62
CA THR A 108 -9.61 -11.16 17.01
C THR A 108 -10.77 -11.80 17.77
N ARG A 109 -10.55 -12.10 19.04
CA ARG A 109 -11.63 -12.47 19.96
C ARG A 109 -12.33 -11.19 20.41
N THR A 110 -13.60 -11.02 20.09
CA THR A 110 -14.40 -9.86 20.55
C THR A 110 -14.87 -9.99 21.99
N GLU A 111 -14.88 -11.21 22.54
CA GLU A 111 -15.39 -11.52 23.89
C GLU A 111 -16.85 -11.07 24.10
N GLY A 112 -17.60 -10.81 23.02
CA GLY A 112 -18.96 -10.28 23.08
C GLY A 112 -19.06 -8.82 23.55
N GLU A 113 -17.94 -8.11 23.64
CA GLU A 113 -17.88 -6.73 24.16
C GLU A 113 -16.98 -5.79 23.34
N PHE A 114 -15.85 -6.27 22.83
CA PHE A 114 -14.85 -5.45 22.15
C PHE A 114 -14.99 -5.51 20.64
N ASN A 115 -15.17 -4.37 20.00
CA ASN A 115 -15.37 -4.27 18.56
C ASN A 115 -14.26 -3.46 17.90
N PRO A 116 -13.18 -4.09 17.40
CA PRO A 116 -12.24 -3.45 16.48
C PRO A 116 -12.71 -3.42 15.02
N CYS A 117 -13.67 -4.29 14.64
CA CYS A 117 -14.14 -4.46 13.27
C CYS A 117 -14.78 -3.18 12.69
N TYR A 118 -15.30 -2.30 13.56
CA TYR A 118 -15.98 -1.07 13.14
C TYR A 118 -15.11 -0.12 12.31
N VAL A 119 -13.79 -0.10 12.44
CA VAL A 119 -12.94 0.77 11.60
C VAL A 119 -12.81 0.27 10.15
N CYS A 120 -13.19 -0.99 9.89
CA CYS A 120 -13.12 -1.61 8.57
C CYS A 120 -14.49 -1.78 7.92
N HIS A 121 -15.46 -2.31 8.68
CA HIS A 121 -16.78 -2.69 8.16
C HIS A 121 -17.82 -1.62 8.48
N GLN A 122 -18.42 -1.05 7.44
CA GLN A 122 -19.32 0.11 7.56
C GLN A 122 -20.47 0.02 6.57
N ASN A 123 -21.63 0.53 6.97
CA ASN A 123 -22.76 0.68 6.06
C ASN A 123 -22.42 1.67 4.94
N ARG A 124 -23.12 1.56 3.81
CA ARG A 124 -23.01 2.48 2.68
C ARG A 124 -23.22 3.93 3.14
N ILE A 125 -22.19 4.75 2.91
CA ILE A 125 -22.29 6.21 3.12
C ILE A 125 -22.82 6.88 1.84
N PRO A 126 -23.84 7.76 1.93
CA PRO A 126 -24.37 8.47 0.77
C PRO A 126 -23.30 9.24 -0.01
N LYS A 127 -23.47 9.31 -1.35
CA LYS A 127 -22.57 10.01 -2.29
C LYS A 127 -21.13 9.45 -2.44
N ARG A 128 -20.71 8.49 -1.61
CA ARG A 128 -19.45 7.76 -1.81
C ARG A 128 -19.52 6.76 -2.96
N GLU A 129 -18.37 6.48 -3.53
CA GLU A 129 -18.04 5.41 -4.48
C GLU A 129 -18.02 4.02 -3.81
N ASN A 130 -17.58 3.93 -2.55
CA ASN A 130 -17.63 2.68 -1.78
C ASN A 130 -19.08 2.32 -1.46
N LYS A 131 -19.49 1.11 -1.87
CA LYS A 131 -20.84 0.53 -1.73
C LYS A 131 -20.83 -0.87 -1.11
N MET A 132 -19.73 -1.27 -0.48
CA MET A 132 -19.58 -2.61 0.11
C MET A 132 -20.73 -2.94 1.07
N ASP A 133 -21.17 -1.95 1.86
CA ASP A 133 -22.32 -2.07 2.79
C ASP A 133 -22.20 -3.28 3.75
N ASP A 134 -21.00 -3.48 4.27
CA ASP A 134 -20.60 -4.65 5.05
C ASP A 134 -20.69 -4.45 6.56
N GLY A 135 -21.37 -3.41 7.03
CA GLY A 135 -21.43 -3.10 8.46
C GLY A 135 -21.99 -4.22 9.33
N ALA A 136 -22.82 -5.11 8.78
CA ALA A 136 -23.31 -6.31 9.48
C ALA A 136 -22.16 -7.20 10.00
N LEU A 137 -21.00 -7.23 9.32
CA LEU A 137 -19.82 -7.99 9.73
C LEU A 137 -19.17 -7.50 11.05
N GLN A 138 -19.63 -6.37 11.59
CA GLN A 138 -19.30 -6.01 12.98
C GLN A 138 -19.97 -6.94 14.01
N LEU A 139 -21.10 -7.54 13.65
CA LEU A 139 -21.95 -8.30 14.57
C LEU A 139 -22.03 -9.79 14.23
N GLU A 140 -21.52 -10.21 13.07
CA GLU A 140 -21.55 -11.61 12.64
C GLU A 140 -20.28 -12.00 11.89
N TYR A 141 -19.97 -13.29 11.94
CA TYR A 141 -18.88 -13.88 11.17
C TYR A 141 -19.42 -14.52 9.89
N SER A 142 -18.71 -14.29 8.78
CA SER A 142 -19.10 -14.75 7.45
C SER A 142 -17.86 -15.20 6.65
N PHE A 143 -17.00 -16.00 7.29
CA PHE A 143 -15.82 -16.58 6.67
C PHE A 143 -16.20 -17.69 5.69
N SER A 144 -15.40 -17.91 4.66
CA SER A 144 -15.47 -19.14 3.86
C SER A 144 -14.93 -20.35 4.66
N ASP A 145 -15.11 -21.56 4.15
CA ASP A 145 -14.51 -22.78 4.74
C ASP A 145 -12.98 -22.66 4.88
N VAL A 146 -12.32 -21.96 3.95
CA VAL A 146 -10.88 -21.69 4.02
C VAL A 146 -10.60 -20.65 5.11
N GLY A 147 -11.34 -19.55 5.12
CA GLY A 147 -11.17 -18.45 6.06
C GLY A 147 -11.47 -18.80 7.51
N MET A 148 -12.25 -19.84 7.80
CA MET A 148 -12.50 -20.29 9.18
C MET A 148 -11.24 -20.78 9.90
N ARG A 149 -10.18 -21.14 9.17
CA ARG A 149 -8.86 -21.40 9.74
C ARG A 149 -8.00 -20.15 9.67
N ASN A 150 -7.38 -19.78 10.78
CA ASN A 150 -6.39 -18.71 10.80
C ASN A 150 -5.06 -19.22 10.20
N HIS A 151 -4.68 -18.64 9.07
CA HIS A 151 -3.46 -18.98 8.35
C HIS A 151 -2.25 -18.11 8.78
N TRP A 152 -2.46 -17.13 9.65
CA TRP A 152 -1.41 -16.23 10.13
C TRP A 152 -0.58 -16.90 11.25
N GLN A 153 0.19 -17.93 10.91
CA GLN A 153 0.92 -18.75 11.88
C GLN A 153 1.91 -17.95 12.73
N ASN A 154 2.45 -16.84 12.20
CA ASN A 154 3.40 -15.99 12.93
C ASN A 154 2.79 -15.38 14.19
N LEU A 155 1.45 -15.30 14.31
CA LEU A 155 0.76 -14.89 15.54
C LEU A 155 0.84 -15.93 16.66
N PHE A 156 1.19 -17.19 16.37
CA PHE A 156 1.16 -18.28 17.35
C PHE A 156 2.55 -18.75 17.77
N GLU A 157 3.59 -18.07 17.29
CA GLU A 157 4.98 -18.38 17.59
C GLU A 157 5.54 -17.56 18.75
N ASP A 158 6.31 -18.21 19.62
CA ASP A 158 7.08 -17.56 20.68
C ASP A 158 8.48 -17.21 20.19
N ARG A 159 8.72 -15.92 19.97
CA ARG A 159 10.00 -15.38 19.50
C ARG A 159 10.89 -14.88 20.64
N SER A 160 10.55 -15.13 21.90
CA SER A 160 11.30 -14.58 23.05
C SER A 160 12.78 -14.97 23.02
N ALA A 161 13.10 -16.21 22.62
CA ALA A 161 14.49 -16.67 22.50
C ALA A 161 15.24 -15.97 21.35
N SER A 162 14.62 -15.87 20.17
CA SER A 162 15.20 -15.18 18.99
C SER A 162 15.39 -13.69 19.27
N VAL A 163 14.42 -13.05 19.91
CA VAL A 163 14.49 -11.64 20.33
C VAL A 163 15.60 -11.43 21.35
N ALA A 164 15.74 -12.30 22.35
CA ALA A 164 16.80 -12.20 23.35
C ALA A 164 18.20 -12.44 22.79
N ALA A 165 18.32 -13.14 21.66
CA ALA A 165 19.60 -13.41 21.00
C ALA A 165 20.15 -12.20 20.23
N ILE A 166 19.28 -11.27 19.81
CA ILE A 166 19.66 -10.04 19.11
C ILE A 166 20.00 -8.98 20.16
N SER A 167 21.20 -8.40 20.12
CA SER A 167 21.56 -7.31 21.07
C SER A 167 20.87 -5.99 20.72
N ASP A 168 20.78 -5.08 21.68
CA ASP A 168 20.23 -3.74 21.46
C ASP A 168 21.11 -2.95 20.47
N GLU A 169 22.43 -3.12 20.53
CA GLU A 169 23.37 -2.49 19.61
C GLU A 169 23.23 -3.03 18.19
N GLU A 170 23.03 -4.34 18.03
CA GLU A 170 22.83 -4.97 16.73
C GLU A 170 21.56 -4.44 16.06
N ILE A 171 20.44 -4.40 16.79
CA ILE A 171 19.19 -3.92 16.20
C ILE A 171 19.20 -2.42 15.94
N ALA A 172 19.86 -1.61 16.77
CA ALA A 172 20.04 -0.18 16.50
C ALA A 172 20.82 0.03 15.20
N GLN A 173 21.94 -0.67 15.01
CA GLN A 173 22.71 -0.62 13.76
C GLN A 173 21.93 -1.13 12.55
N TRP A 174 21.08 -2.15 12.73
CA TRP A 174 20.23 -2.67 11.66
C TRP A 174 19.24 -1.60 11.19
N VAL A 175 18.53 -0.97 12.13
CA VAL A 175 17.48 0.04 11.87
C VAL A 175 18.02 1.31 11.20
N ASP A 176 19.28 1.66 11.47
CA ASP A 176 19.94 2.84 10.91
C ASP A 176 20.49 2.64 9.49
N GLN A 177 20.52 1.41 8.98
CA GLN A 177 21.06 1.12 7.65
C GLN A 177 20.05 1.42 6.52
N ASP A 178 20.56 1.97 5.42
CA ASP A 178 19.79 2.20 4.18
C ASP A 178 19.63 0.91 3.38
N ASN A 179 18.39 0.57 3.03
CA ASN A 179 18.05 -0.52 2.09
C ASN A 179 17.20 -0.06 0.89
N TYR A 180 16.97 1.26 0.75
CA TYR A 180 16.14 1.85 -0.29
C TYR A 180 16.97 2.37 -1.47
N SER A 181 18.09 3.06 -1.22
CA SER A 181 18.83 3.77 -2.27
C SER A 181 19.31 2.86 -3.41
N ALA A 182 19.62 1.60 -3.10
CA ALA A 182 20.08 0.63 -4.09
C ALA A 182 18.94 0.04 -4.95
N LEU A 183 17.69 0.10 -4.48
CA LEU A 183 16.55 -0.61 -5.06
C LEU A 183 16.32 -0.28 -6.54
N ALA A 184 16.37 1.00 -6.91
CA ALA A 184 16.16 1.41 -8.31
C ALA A 184 17.17 0.75 -9.27
N SER A 185 18.45 0.76 -8.91
CA SER A 185 19.51 0.17 -9.72
C SER A 185 19.44 -1.36 -9.79
N GLN A 186 18.97 -1.99 -8.71
CA GLN A 186 18.76 -3.43 -8.63
C GLN A 186 17.61 -3.86 -9.55
N LEU A 187 16.47 -3.16 -9.50
CA LEU A 187 15.31 -3.42 -10.36
C LEU A 187 15.63 -3.20 -11.85
N GLN A 188 16.40 -2.17 -12.17
CA GLN A 188 16.87 -1.93 -13.54
C GLN A 188 17.75 -3.09 -14.06
N ARG A 189 18.71 -3.57 -13.24
CA ARG A 189 19.54 -4.73 -13.59
C ARG A 189 18.73 -6.01 -13.75
N ALA A 190 17.67 -6.17 -12.95
CA ALA A 190 16.71 -7.27 -13.06
C ALA A 190 15.71 -7.11 -14.21
N ASN A 191 15.80 -6.05 -15.02
CA ASN A 191 14.89 -5.75 -16.13
C ASN A 191 13.41 -5.64 -15.70
N PHE A 192 13.16 -5.25 -14.45
CA PHE A 192 11.83 -5.07 -13.86
C PHE A 192 10.99 -4.08 -14.68
N LYS A 193 9.73 -4.44 -14.96
CA LYS A 193 8.80 -3.68 -15.81
C LYS A 193 7.74 -2.89 -15.04
N GLY A 194 7.81 -2.93 -13.71
CA GLY A 194 6.93 -2.20 -12.80
C GLY A 194 7.39 -0.78 -12.52
N TRP A 195 6.95 -0.25 -11.38
CA TRP A 195 7.46 1.03 -10.88
C TRP A 195 8.89 0.86 -10.37
N ILE A 196 9.77 1.74 -10.85
CA ILE A 196 11.15 1.83 -10.39
C ILE A 196 11.21 3.10 -9.53
N PRO A 197 11.73 3.01 -8.28
CA PRO A 197 11.84 4.17 -7.40
C PRO A 197 12.52 5.36 -8.06
N ASP A 198 11.84 6.50 -8.00
CA ASP A 198 12.27 7.76 -8.59
C ASP A 198 12.33 8.92 -7.58
N LEU A 199 12.03 8.65 -6.31
CA LEU A 199 12.18 9.57 -5.19
C LEU A 199 13.51 9.33 -4.47
N LYS A 200 14.50 10.18 -4.70
CA LYS A 200 15.81 10.09 -4.05
C LYS A 200 15.72 10.43 -2.56
N ASN A 201 16.61 9.81 -1.79
CA ASN A 201 16.81 10.09 -0.36
C ASN A 201 15.60 9.79 0.54
N LEU A 202 14.61 9.02 0.08
CA LEU A 202 13.42 8.69 0.89
C LEU A 202 13.77 8.01 2.22
N GLN A 203 14.88 7.27 2.28
CA GLN A 203 15.39 6.70 3.53
C GLN A 203 15.63 7.77 4.61
N LEU A 204 15.93 9.02 4.24
CA LEU A 204 16.12 10.13 5.20
C LEU A 204 14.81 10.65 5.81
N GLY A 205 13.65 10.08 5.46
CA GLY A 205 12.33 10.50 5.94
C GLY A 205 12.08 11.98 5.64
N ALA A 206 11.83 12.78 6.67
CA ALA A 206 11.64 14.24 6.56
C ALA A 206 12.77 14.94 5.79
N GLY A 207 14.00 14.41 5.81
CA GLY A 207 15.14 14.97 5.07
C GLY A 207 14.92 15.03 3.55
N ALA A 208 14.09 14.16 2.99
CA ALA A 208 13.79 14.10 1.55
C ALA A 208 12.86 15.23 1.05
N PHE A 209 12.16 15.90 1.96
CA PHE A 209 11.09 16.84 1.65
C PHE A 209 11.35 18.23 2.20
N ASP A 210 10.78 19.25 1.56
CA ASP A 210 10.69 20.59 2.13
C ASP A 210 9.55 20.72 3.14
N GLN A 211 9.36 21.93 3.68
CA GLN A 211 8.37 22.19 4.74
C GLN A 211 6.92 22.01 4.28
N GLU A 212 6.66 22.08 2.97
CA GLU A 212 5.32 21.84 2.39
C GLU A 212 5.20 20.41 1.86
N GLY A 213 6.17 19.54 2.15
CA GLY A 213 6.16 18.13 1.79
C GLY A 213 6.61 17.84 0.37
N PHE A 214 7.05 18.83 -0.42
CA PHE A 214 7.53 18.56 -1.77
C PHE A 214 8.91 17.91 -1.72
N ALA A 215 9.08 16.84 -2.50
CA ALA A 215 10.37 16.17 -2.65
C ALA A 215 11.43 17.12 -3.21
N LYS A 216 12.60 17.14 -2.58
CA LYS A 216 13.72 18.03 -2.92
C LYS A 216 14.46 17.64 -4.21
N ASP A 217 14.16 16.48 -4.76
CA ASP A 217 14.87 15.89 -5.90
C ASP A 217 14.23 16.18 -7.27
N GLY A 218 13.09 16.88 -7.30
CA GLY A 218 12.35 17.19 -8.53
C GLY A 218 11.45 16.07 -9.04
N SER A 219 11.25 14.98 -8.28
CA SER A 219 10.35 13.87 -8.61
C SER A 219 8.86 14.25 -8.54
N HIS A 220 8.56 15.40 -7.92
CA HIS A 220 7.24 15.95 -7.66
C HIS A 220 6.34 15.06 -6.77
N TRP A 221 6.93 14.14 -6.01
CA TRP A 221 6.25 13.51 -4.88
C TRP A 221 5.99 14.54 -3.79
N VAL A 222 4.82 14.43 -3.15
CA VAL A 222 4.42 15.31 -2.05
C VAL A 222 4.03 14.47 -0.84
N ALA A 223 4.77 14.61 0.25
CA ALA A 223 4.44 14.04 1.55
C ALA A 223 3.36 14.88 2.23
N PHE A 224 2.55 14.24 3.06
CA PHE A 224 1.53 14.89 3.85
C PHE A 224 1.42 14.26 5.25
N SER A 225 1.02 15.05 6.24
CA SER A 225 0.77 14.60 7.61
C SER A 225 -0.68 14.15 7.74
N TYR A 226 -0.88 12.93 8.23
CA TYR A 226 -2.17 12.29 8.43
C TYR A 226 -2.20 11.58 9.77
N LYS A 227 -3.40 11.39 10.33
CA LYS A 227 -3.54 10.57 11.54
C LYS A 227 -3.46 9.09 11.17
N PRO A 228 -2.55 8.30 11.77
CA PRO A 228 -2.44 6.88 11.47
C PRO A 228 -3.77 6.14 11.63
N PHE A 229 -4.04 5.16 10.76
CA PHE A 229 -5.23 4.32 10.89
C PHE A 229 -5.18 3.53 12.21
N PRO A 230 -6.31 3.34 12.93
CA PRO A 230 -6.30 2.75 14.25
C PRO A 230 -5.59 1.38 14.34
N SER A 231 -4.91 1.16 15.47
CA SER A 231 -4.14 -0.05 15.82
C SER A 231 -2.93 -0.38 14.93
N THR A 232 -3.11 -1.10 13.82
CA THR A 232 -2.00 -1.81 13.15
C THR A 232 -0.92 -0.86 12.62
N PHE A 233 -1.28 0.39 12.34
CA PHE A 233 -0.37 1.45 11.89
C PHE A 233 0.06 2.40 13.03
N TRP A 234 -0.18 2.03 14.29
CA TRP A 234 0.35 2.74 15.44
C TRP A 234 1.77 2.27 15.74
N PRO A 235 2.73 3.19 15.99
CA PRO A 235 4.10 2.81 16.33
C PRO A 235 4.20 1.84 17.50
N THR A 236 3.31 1.95 18.49
CA THR A 236 3.27 1.04 19.65
C THR A 236 3.00 -0.43 19.29
N ASN A 237 2.52 -0.70 18.08
CA ASN A 237 2.23 -2.04 17.57
C ASN A 237 3.26 -2.54 16.54
N GLY A 238 4.38 -1.83 16.36
CA GLY A 238 5.55 -2.37 15.67
C GLY A 238 6.00 -1.62 14.42
N SER A 239 5.24 -0.65 13.94
CA SER A 239 5.57 0.04 12.68
C SER A 239 5.27 1.52 12.74
N THR A 240 6.20 2.31 12.22
CA THR A 240 5.91 3.67 11.74
C THR A 240 5.66 3.62 10.24
N ASP A 241 4.95 4.60 9.69
CA ASP A 241 4.79 4.72 8.25
C ASP A 241 4.77 6.16 7.77
N ASP A 242 4.98 6.34 6.46
CA ASP A 242 4.79 7.60 5.75
C ASP A 242 4.09 7.35 4.41
N VAL A 243 3.37 8.35 3.92
CA VAL A 243 2.71 8.29 2.61
C VAL A 243 2.97 9.56 1.82
N MET A 244 3.25 9.37 0.53
CA MET A 244 3.40 10.41 -0.46
C MET A 244 2.38 10.22 -1.57
N ILE A 245 1.91 11.33 -2.12
CA ILE A 245 1.05 11.39 -3.29
C ILE A 245 1.79 12.03 -4.47
N ARG A 246 1.53 11.55 -5.68
CA ARG A 246 1.89 12.26 -6.91
C ARG A 246 0.72 12.27 -7.88
N LEU A 247 0.40 13.47 -8.38
CA LEU A 247 -0.56 13.63 -9.46
C LEU A 247 0.11 13.55 -10.83
N PRO A 248 -0.63 13.08 -11.86
CA PRO A 248 -0.08 12.96 -13.20
C PRO A 248 0.25 14.36 -13.76
N GLU A 249 1.17 14.38 -14.71
CA GLU A 249 1.79 15.59 -15.25
C GLU A 249 0.81 16.76 -15.53
N PRO A 250 -0.37 16.59 -16.17
CA PRO A 250 -1.27 17.72 -16.42
C PRO A 250 -1.74 18.48 -15.17
N PHE A 251 -1.72 17.86 -13.99
CA PHE A 251 -2.14 18.47 -12.72
C PHE A 251 -1.05 19.32 -12.07
N ARG A 252 0.15 19.30 -12.63
CA ARG A 252 1.33 19.99 -12.10
C ARG A 252 2.01 20.88 -13.15
N THR A 253 1.36 21.09 -14.30
CA THR A 253 1.86 21.95 -15.38
C THR A 253 0.85 23.00 -15.81
N ASP A 254 1.34 24.10 -16.37
CA ASP A 254 0.53 25.08 -17.08
C ASP A 254 0.04 24.54 -18.45
N SER A 255 -0.70 25.37 -19.19
CA SER A 255 -1.23 25.02 -20.51
C SER A 255 -0.16 24.77 -21.58
N GLU A 256 1.08 25.19 -21.35
CA GLU A 256 2.22 24.98 -22.25
C GLU A 256 3.04 23.73 -21.85
N GLY A 257 2.62 23.03 -20.78
CA GLY A 257 3.29 21.83 -20.27
C GLY A 257 4.49 22.13 -19.37
N GLN A 258 4.69 23.38 -18.94
CA GLN A 258 5.76 23.72 -18.00
C GLN A 258 5.33 23.45 -16.57
N TYR A 259 6.21 22.85 -15.77
CA TYR A 259 5.93 22.60 -14.36
C TYR A 259 5.66 23.90 -13.59
N SER A 260 4.61 23.90 -12.79
CA SER A 260 4.27 25.01 -11.89
C SER A 260 3.86 24.45 -10.52
N ARG A 261 4.68 24.76 -9.51
CA ARG A 261 4.40 24.39 -8.11
C ARG A 261 3.07 24.96 -7.62
N VAL A 262 2.76 26.20 -8.00
CA VAL A 262 1.52 26.90 -7.61
C VAL A 262 0.29 26.19 -8.17
N ILE A 263 0.33 25.77 -9.44
CA ILE A 263 -0.73 24.95 -10.07
C ILE A 263 -0.86 23.61 -9.35
N TYR A 264 0.26 22.98 -9.01
CA TYR A 264 0.24 21.68 -8.35
C TYR A 264 -0.34 21.79 -6.92
N GLN A 265 0.04 22.80 -6.14
CA GLN A 265 -0.53 23.10 -4.83
C GLN A 265 -2.05 23.32 -4.92
N ALA A 266 -2.52 24.13 -5.88
CA ALA A 266 -3.94 24.36 -6.10
C ALA A 266 -4.68 23.05 -6.41
N ASN A 267 -4.16 22.24 -7.34
CA ASN A 267 -4.79 20.98 -7.73
C ASN A 267 -4.78 19.93 -6.61
N LEU A 268 -3.73 19.89 -5.77
CA LEU A 268 -3.68 19.04 -4.58
C LEU A 268 -4.71 19.46 -3.52
N ALA A 269 -4.87 20.77 -3.28
CA ALA A 269 -5.89 21.28 -2.38
C ALA A 269 -7.31 21.00 -2.90
N ILE A 270 -7.57 21.24 -4.19
CA ILE A 270 -8.85 20.90 -4.83
C ILE A 270 -9.13 19.40 -4.70
N LEU A 271 -8.13 18.56 -4.94
CA LEU A 271 -8.26 17.11 -4.78
C LEU A 271 -8.60 16.73 -3.33
N GLU A 272 -7.87 17.25 -2.35
CA GLU A 272 -8.12 16.98 -0.93
C GLU A 272 -9.57 17.33 -0.56
N ALA A 273 -10.03 18.52 -0.95
CA ALA A 273 -11.40 18.94 -0.73
C ALA A 273 -12.41 17.99 -1.39
N LYS A 274 -12.13 17.51 -2.61
CA LYS A 274 -13.00 16.52 -3.29
C LYS A 274 -12.99 15.15 -2.63
N ILE A 275 -11.84 14.65 -2.23
CA ILE A 275 -11.72 13.36 -1.54
C ILE A 275 -12.45 13.41 -0.20
N LYS A 276 -12.34 14.51 0.54
CA LYS A 276 -13.00 14.68 1.84
C LYS A 276 -14.44 15.19 1.74
N GLY A 277 -14.91 15.58 0.57
CA GLY A 277 -16.28 16.07 0.35
C GLY A 277 -16.53 17.46 0.95
N MET A 278 -15.52 18.32 0.97
CA MET A 278 -15.57 19.69 1.47
C MET A 278 -16.04 20.68 0.39
N ASN A 279 -16.52 21.84 0.84
CA ASN A 279 -16.97 22.94 -0.03
C ASN A 279 -15.94 24.06 -0.17
N ALA A 280 -14.95 24.12 0.72
CA ALA A 280 -13.81 25.01 0.68
C ALA A 280 -12.62 24.34 1.36
N ILE A 281 -11.40 24.82 1.10
CA ILE A 281 -10.20 24.29 1.74
C ILE A 281 -9.13 25.37 1.88
N THR A 282 -8.45 25.38 3.04
CA THR A 282 -7.32 26.26 3.26
C THR A 282 -6.08 25.75 2.54
N THR A 283 -5.19 26.68 2.18
CA THR A 283 -3.98 26.41 1.41
C THR A 283 -2.84 27.30 1.92
N VAL A 284 -1.61 26.91 1.60
CA VAL A 284 -0.50 27.88 1.62
C VAL A 284 -0.85 29.07 0.72
N PRO A 285 -0.20 30.25 0.87
CA PRO A 285 -0.46 31.38 -0.01
C PRO A 285 -0.30 31.00 -1.49
N ILE A 286 -1.37 31.13 -2.28
CA ILE A 286 -1.40 30.88 -3.72
C ILE A 286 -1.64 32.21 -4.44
N ASP A 287 -0.77 32.57 -5.38
CA ASP A 287 -0.98 33.71 -6.27
C ASP A 287 -1.78 33.29 -7.51
N GLU A 288 -3.05 33.67 -7.55
CA GLU A 288 -3.97 33.37 -8.64
C GLU A 288 -3.54 33.95 -9.99
N LYS A 289 -2.68 34.99 -10.01
CA LYS A 289 -2.16 35.54 -11.26
C LYS A 289 -1.29 34.55 -12.01
N VAL A 290 -0.61 33.66 -11.29
CA VAL A 290 0.20 32.58 -11.89
C VAL A 290 -0.70 31.52 -12.53
N ILE A 291 -1.88 31.30 -11.96
CA ILE A 291 -2.85 30.30 -12.42
C ILE A 291 -3.77 30.87 -13.52
N ALA A 292 -3.96 32.19 -13.53
CA ALA A 292 -4.92 32.92 -14.36
C ALA A 292 -6.38 32.50 -14.12
N GLU A 293 -6.70 32.07 -12.90
CA GLU A 293 -8.05 31.70 -12.47
C GLU A 293 -8.34 32.25 -11.06
N ASP A 294 -9.55 32.79 -10.90
CA ASP A 294 -10.10 33.23 -9.61
C ASP A 294 -10.66 32.00 -8.88
N LEU A 295 -9.95 31.53 -7.85
CA LEU A 295 -10.19 30.30 -7.10
C LEU A 295 -11.01 30.52 -5.82
N ASN A 296 -11.09 31.75 -5.33
CA ASN A 296 -11.95 32.11 -4.20
C ASN A 296 -13.30 32.72 -4.63
N GLY A 297 -13.45 33.09 -5.90
CA GLY A 297 -14.68 33.63 -6.50
C GLY A 297 -14.95 35.09 -6.19
N ASP A 298 -13.96 35.88 -5.77
CA ASP A 298 -14.15 37.29 -5.38
C ASP A 298 -14.08 38.29 -6.55
N GLY A 299 -13.74 37.82 -7.75
CA GLY A 299 -13.62 38.62 -8.97
C GLY A 299 -12.26 39.28 -9.19
N ASN A 300 -11.28 39.09 -8.30
CA ASN A 300 -9.92 39.64 -8.41
C ASN A 300 -8.87 38.53 -8.36
N LEU A 301 -7.86 38.59 -9.23
CA LEU A 301 -6.71 37.69 -9.14
C LEU A 301 -5.75 38.21 -8.05
N SER A 302 -5.74 37.55 -6.90
CA SER A 302 -4.98 37.95 -5.73
C SER A 302 -4.21 36.78 -5.09
N THR A 303 -3.50 37.06 -4.00
CA THR A 303 -2.91 35.98 -3.20
C THR A 303 -3.95 35.51 -2.19
N ILE A 304 -4.35 34.25 -2.30
CA ILE A 304 -5.38 33.63 -1.47
C ILE A 304 -4.79 32.57 -0.54
N GLN A 305 -5.53 32.25 0.53
CA GLN A 305 -5.22 31.16 1.46
C GLN A 305 -6.39 30.18 1.61
N GLU A 306 -7.44 30.33 0.81
CA GLU A 306 -8.61 29.46 0.79
C GLU A 306 -9.16 29.35 -0.64
N ILE A 307 -9.45 28.13 -1.08
CA ILE A 307 -10.09 27.84 -2.37
C ILE A 307 -11.55 27.45 -2.10
N THR A 308 -12.48 28.14 -2.72
CA THR A 308 -13.93 27.87 -2.64
C THR A 308 -14.47 27.31 -3.97
N ARG A 309 -13.79 27.60 -5.08
CA ARG A 309 -14.13 27.10 -6.42
C ARG A 309 -13.43 25.78 -6.69
N LEU A 310 -14.14 24.72 -6.31
CA LEU A 310 -13.64 23.35 -6.39
C LEU A 310 -14.15 22.60 -7.63
N ASP A 311 -14.91 23.21 -8.53
CA ASP A 311 -15.60 22.54 -9.63
C ASP A 311 -14.72 22.19 -10.83
N SER A 312 -13.47 22.69 -10.87
CA SER A 312 -12.48 22.36 -11.89
C SER A 312 -11.08 22.31 -11.28
N TYR A 313 -10.21 21.49 -11.88
CA TYR A 313 -8.77 21.62 -11.73
C TYR A 313 -8.25 22.80 -12.57
N VAL A 314 -7.02 23.22 -12.32
CA VAL A 314 -6.36 24.35 -12.98
C VAL A 314 -5.16 23.90 -13.82
N GLY A 315 -4.63 24.81 -14.66
CA GLY A 315 -3.50 24.51 -15.55
C GLY A 315 -3.89 23.53 -16.67
N ALA A 316 -2.97 22.66 -17.08
CA ALA A 316 -3.24 21.64 -18.10
C ALA A 316 -4.29 20.59 -17.68
N ALA A 317 -4.63 20.52 -16.40
CA ALA A 317 -5.71 19.66 -15.89
C ALA A 317 -7.10 20.30 -15.98
N ARG A 318 -7.21 21.54 -16.47
CA ARG A 318 -8.51 22.18 -16.68
C ARG A 318 -9.41 21.33 -17.58
N GLY A 319 -10.68 21.18 -17.18
CA GLY A 319 -11.66 20.36 -17.89
C GLY A 319 -11.49 18.84 -17.74
N ARG A 320 -10.51 18.37 -16.96
CA ARG A 320 -10.43 16.95 -16.56
C ARG A 320 -11.61 16.60 -15.66
N TYR A 321 -12.03 15.33 -15.73
CA TYR A 321 -13.12 14.83 -14.90
C TYR A 321 -12.81 15.00 -13.41
N ILE A 322 -13.81 15.49 -12.67
CA ILE A 322 -13.74 15.71 -11.24
C ILE A 322 -15.01 15.20 -10.59
N ASN A 323 -14.86 14.48 -9.48
CA ASN A 323 -15.96 13.99 -8.68
C ASN A 323 -15.51 13.93 -7.22
N THR A 324 -16.45 14.06 -6.30
CA THR A 324 -16.16 13.83 -4.88
C THR A 324 -15.76 12.38 -4.66
N HIS A 325 -14.84 12.15 -3.73
CA HIS A 325 -14.42 10.81 -3.31
C HIS A 325 -13.81 9.94 -4.43
N LEU A 326 -13.22 10.55 -5.48
CA LEU A 326 -12.50 9.84 -6.53
C LEU A 326 -11.23 10.58 -6.91
N TYR A 327 -10.11 9.86 -6.98
CA TYR A 327 -8.85 10.35 -7.53
C TYR A 327 -8.87 10.34 -9.07
N PRO A 328 -8.16 11.26 -9.74
CA PRO A 328 -7.91 11.18 -11.17
C PRO A 328 -7.08 9.94 -11.54
N LYS A 329 -7.35 9.32 -12.71
CA LYS A 329 -6.40 8.35 -13.30
C LYS A 329 -5.02 8.94 -13.42
N GLY A 330 -4.04 8.12 -13.08
CA GLY A 330 -2.64 8.47 -13.03
C GLY A 330 -2.18 8.94 -11.66
N THR A 331 -3.07 9.11 -10.69
CA THR A 331 -2.68 9.35 -9.29
C THR A 331 -1.85 8.18 -8.77
N GLU A 332 -0.75 8.51 -8.11
CA GLU A 332 0.20 7.57 -7.52
C GLU A 332 0.28 7.80 -6.00
N PHE A 333 0.40 6.71 -5.26
CA PHE A 333 0.73 6.71 -3.85
C PHE A 333 1.98 5.86 -3.62
N LEU A 334 2.84 6.36 -2.75
CA LEU A 334 3.99 5.62 -2.23
C LEU A 334 3.85 5.58 -0.71
N HIS A 335 3.83 4.37 -0.15
CA HIS A 335 3.69 4.11 1.28
C HIS A 335 4.91 3.34 1.75
N THR A 336 5.63 3.83 2.76
CA THR A 336 6.70 3.07 3.39
C THR A 336 6.26 2.60 4.76
N VAL A 337 6.56 1.34 5.08
CA VAL A 337 6.46 0.80 6.43
C VAL A 337 7.89 0.70 6.97
N ARG A 338 8.14 1.25 8.14
CA ARG A 338 9.48 1.41 8.71
C ARG A 338 9.57 0.83 10.11
N TYR A 339 10.80 0.55 10.52
CA TYR A 339 11.11 0.27 11.92
C TYR A 339 10.91 1.52 12.77
N ILE A 340 10.96 1.30 14.07
CA ILE A 340 10.77 2.34 15.08
C ILE A 340 12.16 2.80 15.51
N GLU A 341 12.64 3.93 14.99
CA GLU A 341 13.92 4.50 15.41
C GLU A 341 13.80 5.11 16.81
N VAL A 342 14.78 4.85 17.66
CA VAL A 342 14.93 5.48 18.97
C VAL A 342 16.13 6.42 18.89
N SER A 343 15.88 7.74 18.87
CA SER A 343 16.96 8.74 18.89
C SER A 343 17.74 8.72 20.21
N ASP A 344 18.92 9.36 20.24
CA ASP A 344 19.75 9.55 21.44
C ASP A 344 19.00 10.16 22.65
N ARG A 345 17.90 10.88 22.41
CA ARG A 345 17.05 11.49 23.45
C ARG A 345 15.85 10.63 23.84
N GLY A 346 15.76 9.40 23.34
CA GLY A 346 14.63 8.48 23.57
C GLY A 346 13.38 8.83 22.76
N GLU A 347 13.49 9.69 21.74
CA GLU A 347 12.37 10.00 20.85
C GLU A 347 12.19 8.92 19.79
N ILE A 348 10.93 8.57 19.52
CA ILE A 348 10.49 7.63 18.50
C ILE A 348 10.32 8.34 17.15
N ARG A 349 10.92 7.79 16.09
CA ARG A 349 10.84 8.37 14.74
C ARG A 349 10.76 7.26 13.67
N PRO A 350 10.33 7.60 12.44
CA PRO A 350 10.47 6.67 11.32
C PRO A 350 11.95 6.44 11.00
N SER A 351 12.35 5.17 10.92
CA SER A 351 13.75 4.78 10.70
C SER A 351 14.27 4.98 9.28
N THR A 352 15.60 4.97 9.14
CA THR A 352 16.29 4.92 7.85
C THR A 352 15.95 3.63 7.08
N ARG A 353 16.03 2.48 7.74
CA ARG A 353 15.66 1.19 7.12
C ARG A 353 14.16 1.10 6.90
N MET A 354 13.75 0.59 5.74
CA MET A 354 12.34 0.30 5.44
C MET A 354 12.07 -1.19 5.56
N LYS A 355 10.96 -1.53 6.21
CA LYS A 355 10.40 -2.89 6.24
C LYS A 355 9.76 -3.22 4.90
N GLU A 356 8.97 -2.28 4.39
CA GLU A 356 8.26 -2.40 3.12
C GLU A 356 8.18 -1.07 2.39
N VAL A 357 8.12 -1.14 1.06
CA VAL A 357 7.83 -0.01 0.17
C VAL A 357 6.69 -0.43 -0.74
N ARG A 358 5.54 0.22 -0.63
CA ARG A 358 4.31 -0.13 -1.34
C ARG A 358 3.94 0.99 -2.31
N TYR A 359 3.86 0.64 -3.58
CA TYR A 359 3.51 1.56 -4.64
C TYR A 359 2.12 1.22 -5.20
N MET A 360 1.29 2.24 -5.32
CA MET A 360 -0.08 2.12 -5.80
C MET A 360 -0.36 3.19 -6.87
N ARG A 361 -0.96 2.80 -8.00
CA ARG A 361 -1.30 3.72 -9.11
C ARG A 361 -2.70 3.49 -9.62
N LYS A 362 -3.46 4.58 -9.81
CA LYS A 362 -4.77 4.55 -10.44
C LYS A 362 -4.62 4.44 -11.95
N TRP A 363 -4.61 3.24 -12.48
CA TRP A 363 -4.29 2.96 -13.87
C TRP A 363 -5.54 2.89 -14.77
N LYS A 364 -6.73 2.72 -14.19
CA LYS A 364 -8.02 2.83 -14.88
C LYS A 364 -8.93 3.82 -14.16
N ASP A 365 -9.70 4.57 -14.95
CA ASP A 365 -10.81 5.37 -14.43
C ASP A 365 -12.07 4.53 -14.37
N PHE A 366 -12.79 4.65 -13.27
CA PHE A 366 -14.12 4.11 -13.10
C PHE A 366 -15.01 5.19 -12.50
N ASN A 367 -16.25 5.26 -12.99
CA ASN A 367 -17.27 6.08 -12.35
C ASN A 367 -17.87 5.31 -11.15
N LYS A 368 -18.65 5.99 -10.32
CA LYS A 368 -19.24 5.37 -9.11
C LYS A 368 -20.20 4.21 -9.40
N VAL A 369 -20.82 4.17 -10.59
CA VAL A 369 -21.70 3.07 -11.01
C VAL A 369 -20.88 1.80 -11.30
N SER A 370 -19.68 1.95 -11.89
CA SER A 370 -18.76 0.83 -12.08
C SER A 370 -18.28 0.24 -10.74
N TYR A 371 -18.08 1.08 -9.71
CA TYR A 371 -17.79 0.60 -8.36
C TYR A 371 -18.95 -0.23 -7.79
N GLU A 372 -20.17 0.30 -7.84
CA GLU A 372 -21.38 -0.43 -7.39
C GLU A 372 -21.52 -1.78 -8.11
N ARG A 373 -21.27 -1.81 -9.43
CA ARG A 373 -21.25 -3.08 -10.18
C ARG A 373 -20.14 -4.03 -9.73
N GLY A 374 -18.96 -3.52 -9.39
CA GLY A 374 -17.84 -4.31 -8.86
C GLY A 374 -18.24 -5.06 -7.59
N TYR A 375 -18.83 -4.36 -6.62
CA TYR A 375 -19.30 -4.98 -5.37
C TYR A 375 -20.42 -6.01 -5.60
N GLN A 376 -21.39 -5.73 -6.48
CA GLN A 376 -22.42 -6.72 -6.83
C GLN A 376 -21.82 -8.02 -7.40
N LEU A 377 -20.75 -7.92 -8.20
CA LEU A 377 -20.08 -9.09 -8.75
C LEU A 377 -19.31 -9.86 -7.69
N GLU A 378 -18.73 -9.17 -6.71
CA GLU A 378 -18.11 -9.76 -5.54
C GLU A 378 -19.14 -10.52 -4.70
N ASP A 379 -20.31 -9.93 -4.42
CA ASP A 379 -21.41 -10.58 -3.71
C ASP A 379 -21.87 -11.87 -4.42
N PHE A 380 -22.10 -11.81 -5.74
CA PHE A 380 -22.47 -13.00 -6.51
C PHE A 380 -21.36 -14.07 -6.50
N ALA A 381 -20.09 -13.67 -6.48
CA ALA A 381 -18.99 -14.61 -6.37
C ALA A 381 -18.99 -15.29 -4.98
N LYS A 382 -19.22 -14.52 -3.91
CA LYS A 382 -19.33 -15.02 -2.54
C LYS A 382 -20.51 -15.98 -2.38
N GLU A 383 -21.70 -15.62 -2.89
CA GLU A 383 -22.88 -16.49 -2.90
C GLU A 383 -22.63 -17.82 -3.65
N ALA A 384 -21.81 -17.77 -4.71
CA ALA A 384 -21.41 -18.94 -5.47
C ALA A 384 -20.26 -19.75 -4.82
N GLY A 385 -19.79 -19.36 -3.63
CA GLY A 385 -18.69 -20.01 -2.92
C GLY A 385 -17.32 -19.83 -3.57
N ARG A 386 -17.15 -18.79 -4.40
CA ARG A 386 -15.86 -18.50 -5.04
C ARG A 386 -14.97 -17.70 -4.11
N LEU A 387 -13.71 -18.12 -4.01
CA LEU A 387 -12.70 -17.35 -3.30
C LEU A 387 -12.36 -16.05 -4.07
N PRO A 388 -11.99 -14.98 -3.36
CA PRO A 388 -11.47 -13.75 -3.96
C PRO A 388 -10.28 -14.05 -4.88
N SER A 389 -10.23 -13.35 -6.02
CA SER A 389 -9.11 -13.48 -6.95
C SER A 389 -8.79 -12.14 -7.61
N TYR A 390 -7.50 -11.88 -7.76
CA TYR A 390 -6.99 -10.61 -8.29
C TYR A 390 -6.06 -10.87 -9.46
N GLN A 391 -6.19 -10.04 -10.48
CA GLN A 391 -5.40 -10.16 -11.69
C GLN A 391 -3.98 -9.65 -11.43
N LEU A 392 -2.99 -10.53 -11.58
CA LEU A 392 -1.58 -10.15 -11.67
C LEU A 392 -1.32 -9.51 -13.04
N ILE A 393 -0.89 -8.25 -13.05
CA ILE A 393 -0.58 -7.47 -14.26
C ILE A 393 0.93 -7.35 -14.48
N GLY A 394 1.62 -8.49 -14.33
CA GLY A 394 3.08 -8.59 -14.36
C GLY A 394 3.72 -7.83 -13.20
N ASP A 395 4.89 -7.25 -13.46
CA ASP A 395 5.67 -6.45 -12.48
C ASP A 395 4.96 -5.19 -11.94
N ARG A 396 3.77 -4.87 -12.46
CA ARG A 396 2.92 -3.78 -11.94
C ARG A 396 2.04 -4.22 -10.76
N GLY A 397 2.16 -5.49 -10.34
CA GLY A 397 1.48 -6.05 -9.19
C GLY A 397 0.04 -6.47 -9.46
N LEU A 398 -0.84 -6.32 -8.47
CA LEU A 398 -2.24 -6.76 -8.55
C LEU A 398 -3.18 -5.62 -8.93
N ASP A 399 -4.10 -5.87 -9.87
CA ASP A 399 -5.28 -5.03 -10.09
C ASP A 399 -6.32 -5.36 -9.01
N ASN A 400 -6.69 -4.36 -8.20
CA ASN A 400 -7.71 -4.53 -7.17
C ASN A 400 -9.15 -4.60 -7.73
N GLY A 401 -9.32 -4.51 -9.06
CA GLY A 401 -10.63 -4.55 -9.73
C GLY A 401 -11.37 -3.20 -9.72
N PHE A 402 -10.85 -2.22 -8.97
CA PHE A 402 -11.40 -0.87 -8.84
C PHE A 402 -10.48 0.20 -9.46
N GLY A 403 -9.55 -0.23 -10.32
CA GLY A 403 -8.76 0.63 -11.19
C GLY A 403 -7.40 1.01 -10.59
N TRP A 404 -7.03 0.37 -9.49
CA TRP A 404 -5.73 0.54 -8.84
C TRP A 404 -4.85 -0.68 -9.03
N SER A 405 -3.58 -0.43 -9.35
CA SER A 405 -2.52 -1.43 -9.37
C SER A 405 -1.68 -1.26 -8.12
N ILE A 406 -1.38 -2.34 -7.41
CA ILE A 406 -0.57 -2.33 -6.18
C ILE A 406 0.58 -3.31 -6.31
N GLN A 407 1.81 -2.82 -6.13
CA GLN A 407 3.05 -3.59 -6.08
C GLN A 407 3.85 -3.15 -4.86
N GLY A 408 4.30 -4.10 -4.05
CA GLY A 408 5.21 -3.79 -2.94
C GLY A 408 6.59 -4.42 -3.06
N PHE A 409 7.46 -3.95 -2.18
CA PHE A 409 8.78 -4.49 -1.88
C PHE A 409 8.87 -4.71 -0.37
N ILE A 410 9.60 -5.73 0.06
CA ILE A 410 9.81 -6.11 1.46
C ILE A 410 11.26 -6.54 1.66
N GLU A 411 11.75 -6.47 2.89
CA GLU A 411 13.09 -6.93 3.23
C GLU A 411 13.32 -8.41 2.88
N ALA A 412 14.38 -8.66 2.13
CA ALA A 412 15.00 -9.96 1.97
C ALA A 412 15.87 -10.29 3.18
N LYS A 413 16.31 -11.55 3.27
CA LYS A 413 17.11 -12.05 4.39
C LYS A 413 18.44 -11.29 4.59
N ASN A 414 19.02 -10.78 3.50
CA ASN A 414 20.24 -9.97 3.54
C ASN A 414 19.99 -8.49 3.91
N GLY A 415 18.74 -8.09 4.14
CA GLY A 415 18.32 -6.74 4.48
C GLY A 415 18.04 -5.81 3.29
N GLU A 416 18.33 -6.23 2.06
CA GLU A 416 17.96 -5.48 0.86
C GLU A 416 16.45 -5.60 0.58
N LEU A 417 15.86 -4.66 -0.17
CA LEU A 417 14.47 -4.76 -0.59
C LEU A 417 14.31 -5.68 -1.80
N ARG A 418 13.43 -6.67 -1.69
CA ARG A 418 12.96 -7.51 -2.80
C ARG A 418 11.51 -7.23 -3.11
N THR A 419 11.06 -7.54 -4.31
CA THR A 419 9.65 -7.57 -4.70
C THR A 419 8.84 -8.52 -3.80
N LEU A 420 7.61 -8.12 -3.46
CA LEU A 420 6.62 -9.00 -2.85
C LEU A 420 6.25 -10.12 -3.84
N THR A 421 6.05 -11.34 -3.34
CA THR A 421 5.42 -12.44 -4.08
C THR A 421 3.95 -12.14 -4.37
N TYR A 422 3.28 -13.00 -5.14
CA TYR A 422 1.83 -12.88 -5.38
C TYR A 422 1.03 -12.88 -4.07
N GLU A 423 1.26 -13.86 -3.20
CA GLU A 423 0.57 -14.00 -1.92
C GLU A 423 0.86 -12.82 -0.98
N GLU A 424 2.10 -12.35 -0.98
CA GLU A 424 2.49 -11.19 -0.21
C GLU A 424 1.81 -9.90 -0.72
N ASN A 425 1.55 -9.75 -2.04
CA ASN A 425 0.72 -8.65 -2.54
C ASN A 425 -0.77 -8.85 -2.25
N LEU A 426 -1.25 -10.10 -2.21
CA LEU A 426 -2.65 -10.45 -1.96
C LEU A 426 -3.11 -9.91 -0.61
N PHE A 427 -2.23 -9.90 0.40
CA PHE A 427 -2.48 -9.27 1.70
C PHE A 427 -3.04 -7.84 1.59
N CYS A 428 -2.46 -7.01 0.71
CA CYS A 428 -2.91 -5.62 0.52
C CYS A 428 -4.32 -5.54 -0.07
N MET A 429 -4.76 -6.55 -0.82
CA MET A 429 -6.02 -6.49 -1.55
C MET A 429 -7.24 -6.45 -0.64
N GLY A 430 -7.19 -7.06 0.56
CA GLY A 430 -8.31 -7.00 1.51
C GLY A 430 -8.70 -5.56 1.85
N CYS A 431 -7.74 -4.81 2.41
CA CYS A 431 -7.93 -3.42 2.80
C CYS A 431 -8.18 -2.49 1.59
N HIS A 432 -7.62 -2.79 0.42
CA HIS A 432 -7.74 -1.97 -0.78
C HIS A 432 -8.85 -2.43 -1.74
N THR A 433 -9.73 -3.34 -1.33
CA THR A 433 -10.86 -3.83 -2.15
C THR A 433 -12.15 -3.95 -1.34
N SER A 434 -12.17 -4.82 -0.33
CA SER A 434 -13.38 -5.50 0.15
C SER A 434 -13.79 -5.09 1.56
N ILE A 435 -13.61 -3.79 1.89
CA ILE A 435 -14.08 -3.22 3.16
C ILE A 435 -14.86 -1.91 2.93
N GLY A 436 -15.88 -1.66 3.74
CA GLY A 436 -16.79 -0.51 3.59
C GLY A 436 -16.23 0.86 3.99
N SER A 437 -15.08 0.92 4.66
CA SER A 437 -14.63 2.16 5.32
C SER A 437 -13.78 3.11 4.47
N THR A 438 -13.14 2.62 3.40
CA THR A 438 -12.21 3.42 2.57
C THR A 438 -12.88 4.48 1.71
N ILE A 439 -12.10 5.47 1.26
CA ILE A 439 -12.46 6.38 0.15
C ILE A 439 -11.52 6.11 -1.03
N ASP A 440 -12.10 5.70 -2.15
CA ASP A 440 -11.44 5.29 -3.40
C ASP A 440 -10.26 4.36 -3.11
N LYS A 441 -10.52 3.38 -2.23
CA LYS A 441 -9.56 2.35 -1.80
C LYS A 441 -8.31 2.91 -1.13
N THR A 442 -8.38 4.09 -0.51
CA THR A 442 -7.26 4.70 0.24
C THR A 442 -7.65 5.00 1.69
N PHE A 443 -6.64 5.09 2.55
CA PHE A 443 -6.80 5.38 3.99
C PHE A 443 -6.15 6.70 4.41
N SER A 444 -4.89 6.91 4.05
CA SER A 444 -4.05 7.99 4.56
C SER A 444 -4.50 9.38 4.10
N PHE A 445 -4.72 9.58 2.80
CA PHE A 445 -5.07 10.91 2.27
C PHE A 445 -6.47 11.41 2.73
N PRO A 446 -7.51 10.56 2.85
CA PRO A 446 -8.75 10.93 3.54
C PRO A 446 -8.56 11.36 5.01
N ARG A 447 -7.48 10.88 5.66
CA ARG A 447 -7.09 11.15 7.05
C ARG A 447 -6.02 12.24 7.18
N LYS A 448 -5.60 12.87 6.08
CA LYS A 448 -4.66 14.00 6.09
C LYS A 448 -5.18 15.10 7.03
N VAL A 449 -4.31 15.83 7.73
CA VAL A 449 -4.69 17.06 8.43
C VAL A 449 -5.21 18.08 7.41
N ASP A 450 -6.30 18.76 7.73
CA ASP A 450 -7.01 19.58 6.75
C ASP A 450 -6.18 20.75 6.20
N GLY A 451 -6.20 20.87 4.87
CA GLY A 451 -5.70 22.02 4.14
C GLY A 451 -4.21 22.27 4.35
N ALA A 452 -3.85 23.55 4.51
CA ALA A 452 -2.46 24.01 4.56
C ALA A 452 -1.62 23.29 5.62
N GLN A 453 -2.21 23.01 6.79
CA GLN A 453 -1.50 22.45 7.95
C GLN A 453 -1.10 20.98 7.76
N GLY A 454 -1.75 20.26 6.84
CA GLY A 454 -1.40 18.86 6.56
C GLY A 454 -0.33 18.65 5.52
N TRP A 455 0.19 19.69 4.88
CA TRP A 455 1.32 19.56 3.97
C TRP A 455 2.63 19.51 4.74
N GLY A 456 3.52 18.59 4.36
CA GLY A 456 4.74 18.28 5.11
C GLY A 456 4.87 16.79 5.40
N TYR A 457 6.08 16.37 5.77
CA TYR A 457 6.31 15.00 6.21
C TYR A 457 5.50 14.68 7.47
N ILE A 458 5.11 13.42 7.65
CA ILE A 458 4.29 12.99 8.78
C ILE A 458 4.91 13.42 10.12
N ASN A 459 4.09 14.02 10.98
CA ASN A 459 4.51 14.45 12.31
C ASN A 459 3.37 14.26 13.30
N LEU A 460 3.57 13.33 14.24
CA LEU A 460 2.59 13.04 15.28
C LEU A 460 2.68 14.02 16.46
N ARG A 461 3.79 14.77 16.61
CA ARG A 461 3.97 15.74 17.68
C ARG A 461 3.12 16.98 17.43
N GLY A 462 2.37 17.38 18.43
CA GLY A 462 1.38 18.46 18.32
C GLY A 462 0.15 18.12 17.47
N MET A 463 0.04 16.90 16.93
CA MET A 463 -1.17 16.45 16.24
C MET A 463 -2.25 16.15 17.29
N PRO A 464 -3.43 16.79 17.23
CA PRO A 464 -4.50 16.49 18.17
C PRO A 464 -5.12 15.11 17.88
N ASP A 465 -5.66 14.46 18.91
CA ASP A 465 -6.54 13.29 18.73
C ASP A 465 -7.90 13.72 18.18
N ALA A 466 -7.94 14.09 16.90
CA ALA A 466 -9.17 14.55 16.26
C ALA A 466 -10.25 13.44 16.28
N PRO A 467 -11.53 13.77 16.54
CA PRO A 467 -12.64 12.83 16.42
C PRO A 467 -12.85 12.46 14.95
N THR A 468 -13.40 11.28 14.69
CA THR A 468 -13.95 10.97 13.36
C THR A 468 -15.24 11.76 13.12
N LEU A 469 -15.62 12.00 11.87
CA LEU A 469 -16.88 12.70 11.58
C LEU A 469 -18.07 11.98 12.24
N GLY A 470 -18.86 12.74 12.99
CA GLY A 470 -20.00 12.22 13.74
C GLY A 470 -19.70 11.83 15.19
N GLU A 471 -18.43 11.80 15.60
CA GLU A 471 -18.02 11.56 16.99
C GLU A 471 -17.75 12.88 17.74
N HIS A 472 -17.62 12.76 19.06
CA HIS A 472 -17.29 13.89 19.95
C HIS A 472 -15.93 13.72 20.62
N ALA A 473 -15.60 12.51 21.06
CA ALA A 473 -14.29 12.20 21.63
C ALA A 473 -13.27 11.91 20.52
N GLY A 474 -12.00 12.17 20.79
CA GLY A 474 -10.91 11.82 19.89
C GLY A 474 -10.96 10.35 19.46
N GLU A 475 -10.57 10.08 18.21
CA GLU A 475 -10.73 8.72 17.67
C GLU A 475 -9.82 7.70 18.37
N ILE A 476 -8.62 8.06 18.84
CA ILE A 476 -7.78 7.15 19.61
C ILE A 476 -8.46 6.85 20.96
N ALA A 477 -8.97 7.88 21.65
CA ALA A 477 -9.74 7.68 22.88
C ALA A 477 -10.96 6.77 22.67
N THR A 478 -11.68 6.99 21.57
CA THR A 478 -12.85 6.20 21.18
C THR A 478 -12.47 4.75 20.87
N TYR A 479 -11.37 4.53 20.14
CA TYR A 479 -10.86 3.20 19.80
C TYR A 479 -10.45 2.44 21.06
N LEU A 480 -9.67 3.05 21.96
CA LEU A 480 -9.26 2.41 23.22
C LEU A 480 -10.48 1.99 24.07
N THR A 481 -11.56 2.79 24.03
CA THR A 481 -12.81 2.48 24.74
C THR A 481 -13.58 1.31 24.09
N ARG A 482 -13.70 1.28 22.76
CA ARG A 482 -14.48 0.27 22.03
C ARG A 482 -13.77 -1.08 21.88
N VAL A 483 -12.43 -1.05 21.83
CA VAL A 483 -11.60 -2.24 21.59
C VAL A 483 -11.01 -2.81 22.89
N GLY A 484 -11.00 -2.04 23.98
CA GLY A 484 -10.49 -2.51 25.26
C GLY A 484 -8.98 -2.78 25.26
N GLY A 485 -8.22 -2.15 24.36
CA GLY A 485 -6.77 -2.26 24.30
C GLY A 485 -6.15 -1.40 23.21
N GLY A 486 -4.81 -1.31 23.23
CA GLY A 486 -4.03 -0.56 22.23
C GLY A 486 -3.94 -1.22 20.83
N GLY A 487 -4.64 -2.33 20.62
CA GLY A 487 -4.75 -3.04 19.35
C GLY A 487 -5.75 -4.18 19.43
N GLU A 488 -6.07 -4.79 18.29
CA GLU A 488 -7.19 -5.74 18.13
C GLU A 488 -7.03 -6.98 19.01
N PHE A 489 -5.79 -7.42 19.24
CA PHE A 489 -5.51 -8.61 20.06
C PHE A 489 -5.34 -8.31 21.55
N ARG A 490 -5.45 -7.03 21.97
CA ARG A 490 -5.31 -6.62 23.37
C ARG A 490 -4.04 -7.21 24.02
N SER A 491 -2.92 -7.15 23.31
CA SER A 491 -1.64 -7.80 23.66
C SER A 491 -0.50 -6.82 23.97
N ASN A 492 -0.82 -5.52 24.10
CA ASN A 492 0.15 -4.47 24.37
C ASN A 492 0.10 -4.03 25.85
N PRO A 493 0.95 -4.60 26.74
CA PRO A 493 0.91 -4.30 28.17
C PRO A 493 1.22 -2.83 28.49
N GLU A 494 2.10 -2.18 27.71
CA GLU A 494 2.44 -0.76 27.90
C GLU A 494 1.21 0.13 27.70
N MET A 495 0.37 -0.16 26.70
CA MET A 495 -0.87 0.58 26.47
C MET A 495 -1.88 0.39 27.61
N PHE A 496 -1.95 -0.80 28.21
CA PHE A 496 -2.79 -1.04 29.39
C PHE A 496 -2.33 -0.23 30.59
N GLU A 497 -1.02 -0.23 30.88
CA GLU A 497 -0.45 0.53 32.00
C GLU A 497 -0.71 2.03 31.86
N ARG A 498 -0.62 2.56 30.63
CA ARG A 498 -0.70 4.01 30.38
C ARG A 498 -2.13 4.51 30.31
N TRP A 499 -3.03 3.75 29.69
CA TRP A 499 -4.32 4.28 29.24
C TRP A 499 -5.55 3.54 29.79
N PHE A 500 -5.38 2.56 30.66
CA PHE A 500 -6.49 1.79 31.23
C PHE A 500 -6.46 1.81 32.76
N ASN A 501 -7.64 1.72 33.36
CA ASN A 501 -7.82 1.56 34.79
C ASN A 501 -7.61 0.10 35.20
N ALA A 502 -7.48 -0.14 36.51
CA ALA A 502 -7.32 -1.50 37.05
C ALA A 502 -8.51 -2.43 36.77
N ASP A 503 -9.69 -1.88 36.47
CA ASP A 503 -10.89 -2.63 36.08
C ASP A 503 -10.97 -2.94 34.57
N GLY A 504 -9.96 -2.54 33.80
CA GLY A 504 -9.89 -2.75 32.35
C GLY A 504 -10.62 -1.69 31.51
N SER A 505 -11.28 -0.71 32.13
CA SER A 505 -11.89 0.40 31.41
C SER A 505 -10.84 1.43 30.93
N ALA A 506 -11.10 2.10 29.81
CA ALA A 506 -10.22 3.17 29.32
C ALA A 506 -10.19 4.34 30.32
N ASN A 507 -8.98 4.78 30.69
CA ASN A 507 -8.76 5.94 31.57
C ASN A 507 -8.90 7.24 30.78
N THR A 508 -10.15 7.65 30.57
CA THR A 508 -10.51 8.84 29.77
C THR A 508 -9.83 10.12 30.26
N GLN A 509 -9.58 10.25 31.57
CA GLN A 509 -8.87 11.41 32.13
C GLN A 509 -7.40 11.43 31.76
N ALA A 510 -6.72 10.27 31.79
CA ALA A 510 -5.33 10.17 31.36
C ALA A 510 -5.19 10.42 29.87
N ILE A 511 -6.05 9.79 29.07
CA ILE A 511 -6.08 9.95 27.60
C ILE A 511 -6.31 11.42 27.22
N ALA A 512 -7.28 12.10 27.84
CA ALA A 512 -7.56 13.51 27.57
C ALA A 512 -6.44 14.47 28.00
N ARG A 513 -5.51 14.05 28.86
CA ARG A 513 -4.33 14.83 29.27
C ARG A 513 -3.12 14.62 28.36
N ALA A 514 -3.14 13.60 27.50
CA ALA A 514 -2.08 13.39 26.53
C ALA A 514 -1.97 14.61 25.62
N LYS A 515 -0.74 15.04 25.34
CA LYS A 515 -0.48 16.30 24.62
C LYS A 515 -0.85 16.21 23.16
N ASP A 516 -0.66 15.04 22.56
CA ASP A 516 -0.79 14.80 21.13
C ASP A 516 -0.91 13.31 20.81
N VAL A 517 -1.15 13.02 19.54
CA VAL A 517 -1.14 11.66 18.99
C VAL A 517 0.19 10.98 19.26
N TYR A 518 1.32 11.68 19.18
CA TYR A 518 2.62 11.10 19.50
C TYR A 518 2.62 10.46 20.89
N GLU A 519 2.18 11.18 21.92
CA GLU A 519 2.12 10.65 23.28
C GLU A 519 1.16 9.46 23.36
N LEU A 520 0.02 9.49 22.68
CA LEU A 520 -0.97 8.42 22.75
C LEU A 520 -0.51 7.08 22.16
N ILE A 521 0.20 7.10 21.03
CA ILE A 521 0.41 5.89 20.21
C ILE A 521 1.88 5.52 19.95
N THR A 522 2.85 6.25 20.51
CA THR A 522 4.27 5.84 20.44
C THR A 522 4.67 4.98 21.63
N PRO A 523 5.49 3.93 21.42
CA PRO A 523 5.97 3.07 22.49
C PRO A 523 7.10 3.73 23.29
N SER A 524 7.45 3.14 24.42
CA SER A 524 8.73 3.37 25.08
C SER A 524 9.91 2.93 24.20
N PRO A 525 11.12 3.49 24.41
CA PRO A 525 12.35 3.01 23.77
C PRO A 525 12.57 1.49 23.89
N ALA A 526 12.34 0.93 25.08
CA ALA A 526 12.54 -0.50 25.31
C ALA A 526 11.58 -1.36 24.46
N ARG A 527 10.30 -0.96 24.40
CA ARG A 527 9.30 -1.66 23.57
C ARG A 527 9.57 -1.48 22.08
N ALA A 528 10.02 -0.30 21.64
CA ALA A 528 10.44 -0.07 20.26
C ALA A 528 11.56 -1.04 19.83
N THR A 529 12.61 -1.14 20.66
CA THR A 529 13.73 -2.06 20.45
C THR A 529 13.27 -3.51 20.37
N GLU A 530 12.40 -3.95 21.28
CA GLU A 530 11.84 -5.30 21.30
C GLU A 530 11.04 -5.62 20.03
N LEU A 531 10.18 -4.71 19.59
CA LEU A 531 9.38 -4.82 18.36
C LEU A 531 10.26 -4.89 17.11
N ASN A 532 11.33 -4.10 17.06
CA ASN A 532 12.27 -4.14 15.95
C ASN A 532 12.97 -5.49 15.86
N LYS A 533 13.39 -6.07 17.00
CA LYS A 533 14.00 -7.42 17.05
C LYS A 533 13.01 -8.50 16.63
N ALA A 534 11.76 -8.42 17.07
CA ALA A 534 10.72 -9.38 16.69
C ALA A 534 10.49 -9.38 15.17
N TYR A 535 10.45 -8.20 14.55
CA TYR A 535 10.33 -8.11 13.09
C TYR A 535 11.59 -8.62 12.37
N LYS A 536 12.79 -8.33 12.88
CA LYS A 536 14.05 -8.85 12.31
C LYS A 536 14.09 -10.38 12.30
N ALA A 537 13.53 -11.06 13.32
CA ALA A 537 13.42 -12.52 13.32
C ALA A 537 12.58 -13.03 12.12
N ILE A 538 11.43 -12.39 11.83
CA ILE A 538 10.60 -12.72 10.66
C ILE A 538 11.39 -12.49 9.35
N VAL A 539 12.19 -11.42 9.27
CA VAL A 539 13.07 -11.15 8.12
C VAL A 539 14.09 -12.29 7.93
N GLU A 540 14.67 -12.84 9.00
CA GLU A 540 15.62 -13.94 8.92
C GLU A 540 14.99 -15.25 8.41
N GLU A 541 13.72 -15.47 8.76
CA GLU A 541 12.90 -16.64 8.40
C GLU A 541 12.31 -16.55 6.99
N GLN A 542 12.13 -15.32 6.47
CA GLN A 542 11.51 -15.01 5.16
C GLN A 542 10.11 -15.60 4.98
N ASP A 543 9.37 -15.76 6.06
CA ASP A 543 8.09 -16.46 6.08
C ASP A 543 6.88 -15.53 6.19
N PHE A 544 6.97 -14.33 5.61
CA PHE A 544 5.93 -13.30 5.61
C PHE A 544 4.55 -13.76 5.09
N VAL A 545 4.48 -14.90 4.38
CA VAL A 545 3.22 -15.57 3.99
C VAL A 545 2.42 -16.05 5.20
N PHE A 546 3.07 -16.26 6.35
CA PHE A 546 2.45 -16.61 7.63
C PHE A 546 2.12 -15.39 8.50
N GLY A 547 2.32 -14.18 8.00
CA GLY A 547 2.02 -12.93 8.70
C GLY A 547 3.25 -12.06 8.95
N ARG A 548 3.04 -10.77 9.18
CA ARG A 548 4.12 -9.76 9.29
C ARG A 548 4.09 -8.99 10.61
N ASP A 549 3.15 -9.31 11.47
CA ASP A 549 2.96 -8.69 12.76
C ASP A 549 4.16 -8.98 13.67
N ALA A 550 4.75 -7.94 14.25
CA ALA A 550 5.93 -8.04 15.10
C ALA A 550 5.54 -8.51 16.52
N THR A 551 5.09 -9.75 16.65
CA THR A 551 4.75 -10.39 17.92
C THR A 551 5.97 -11.05 18.57
N VAL A 552 6.19 -10.76 19.85
CA VAL A 552 7.24 -11.41 20.65
C VAL A 552 6.70 -12.67 21.28
N LEU A 553 5.53 -12.54 21.92
CA LEU A 553 4.75 -13.63 22.48
C LEU A 553 3.44 -13.77 21.70
N PRO A 554 2.91 -15.00 21.58
CA PRO A 554 1.60 -15.21 20.97
C PRO A 554 0.50 -14.38 21.66
N PRO A 555 -0.22 -13.49 20.95
CA PRO A 555 -1.42 -12.85 21.48
C PRO A 555 -2.45 -13.87 21.98
N LYS A 556 -3.11 -13.55 23.10
CA LYS A 556 -4.16 -14.41 23.68
C LYS A 556 -5.52 -14.24 23.00
N ASN A 557 -5.85 -13.03 22.58
CA ASN A 557 -7.19 -12.70 22.07
C ASN A 557 -7.28 -12.83 20.55
N VAL A 558 -6.84 -13.97 20.04
CA VAL A 558 -6.95 -14.33 18.62
C VAL A 558 -7.45 -15.78 18.50
N TYR A 559 -8.25 -16.04 17.47
CA TYR A 559 -8.70 -17.38 17.11
C TYR A 559 -7.66 -18.06 16.22
N GLN A 560 -7.33 -19.31 16.54
CA GLN A 560 -6.62 -20.19 15.62
C GLN A 560 -7.59 -20.78 14.58
N GLU A 561 -8.82 -21.06 15.00
CA GLU A 561 -9.94 -21.46 14.17
C GLU A 561 -11.19 -20.73 14.69
N ILE A 562 -12.04 -20.31 13.77
CA ILE A 562 -13.29 -19.61 14.04
C ILE A 562 -14.43 -20.31 13.30
N ASP A 563 -15.53 -20.56 14.01
CA ASP A 563 -16.72 -21.16 13.42
C ASP A 563 -17.83 -20.12 13.35
N ASN A 564 -18.36 -19.86 12.15
CA ASN A 564 -19.35 -18.81 11.92
C ASN A 564 -20.63 -18.98 12.76
N ALA A 565 -20.98 -20.21 13.16
CA ALA A 565 -22.23 -20.50 13.86
C ALA A 565 -22.09 -20.45 15.39
N THR A 566 -20.90 -20.71 15.92
CA THR A 566 -20.67 -20.90 17.36
C THR A 566 -19.73 -19.89 17.99
N ALA A 567 -18.91 -19.19 17.20
CA ALA A 567 -18.03 -18.15 17.72
C ALA A 567 -18.84 -17.01 18.38
N PRO A 568 -18.45 -16.53 19.58
CA PRO A 568 -19.11 -15.40 20.23
C PRO A 568 -19.17 -14.16 19.34
N THR A 569 -20.39 -13.67 19.10
CA THR A 569 -20.67 -12.46 18.35
C THR A 569 -20.96 -11.27 19.26
N LEU A 570 -21.02 -10.07 18.67
CA LEU A 570 -21.30 -8.83 19.39
C LEU A 570 -22.80 -8.53 19.43
N PRO A 571 -23.37 -8.19 20.60
CA PRO A 571 -24.69 -7.59 20.68
C PRO A 571 -24.78 -6.28 19.89
N GLY A 572 -25.96 -5.97 19.34
CA GLY A 572 -26.16 -4.77 18.50
C GLY A 572 -25.82 -3.43 19.15
N LYS A 573 -25.75 -3.35 20.49
CA LYS A 573 -25.27 -2.15 21.21
C LYS A 573 -23.78 -1.84 20.98
N TYR A 574 -23.01 -2.79 20.49
CA TYR A 574 -21.61 -2.63 20.11
C TYR A 574 -21.42 -2.42 18.61
N TYR A 575 -22.49 -2.22 17.85
CA TYR A 575 -22.39 -1.70 16.49
C TYR A 575 -22.02 -0.23 16.53
N TYR A 576 -21.02 0.17 15.75
CA TYR A 576 -20.57 1.56 15.68
C TYR A 576 -20.48 2.04 14.23
N GLY A 577 -21.17 3.15 13.96
CA GLY A 577 -20.91 3.93 12.75
C GLY A 577 -19.51 4.57 12.84
N TRP A 578 -18.81 4.63 11.72
CA TRP A 578 -17.49 5.22 11.62
C TRP A 578 -17.27 5.84 10.26
N ASP A 579 -16.58 6.96 10.24
CA ASP A 579 -16.16 7.64 9.02
C ASP A 579 -14.64 7.76 9.04
N ILE A 580 -13.98 7.34 7.98
CA ILE A 580 -12.52 7.43 7.85
C ILE A 580 -11.98 8.86 7.92
N ARG A 581 -12.82 9.86 7.62
CA ARG A 581 -12.49 11.28 7.71
C ARG A 581 -12.59 11.75 9.16
N LEU A 582 -11.74 12.72 9.48
CA LEU A 582 -11.62 13.31 10.80
C LEU A 582 -12.22 14.72 10.81
N ASP A 583 -12.76 15.13 11.95
CA ASP A 583 -13.24 16.48 12.21
C ASP A 583 -12.11 17.32 12.81
N TRP A 584 -11.18 17.77 11.95
CA TRP A 584 -9.98 18.51 12.36
C TRP A 584 -10.26 19.93 12.84
N GLY A 585 -11.39 20.52 12.44
CA GLY A 585 -11.72 21.93 12.68
C GLY A 585 -12.41 22.22 14.01
N ARG A 586 -12.53 21.23 14.90
CA ARG A 586 -13.20 21.36 16.20
C ARG A 586 -12.30 21.85 17.33
#